data_AF-A0A6M1Z8H9-F1
#
_entry.id   AF-A0A6M1Z8H9-F1
#
_cell.length_a   1.000
_cell.length_b   1.000
_cell.length_c   1.000
_cell.angle_alpha   90.00
_cell.angle_beta   90.00
_cell.angle_gamma   90.00
#
_symmetry.space_group_name_H-M   'P 1'
#
loop_
_entity.id
_entity.type
_entity.pdbx_description
1 polymer ?
#
loop_
_entity_poly.entity_id
_entity_poly.type
_entity_poly.pdbx_seq_one_letter_code
_entity_poly.pdbx_strand_id
1 'polypeptide(L)' 'MISKKIPYEFIDKLKKMSFIDEIWLYGSRARDAHQERSDIDLAIICPKASKDDWIEILKVIEEKDTLL' A
#
# COMPACT_ATOMS: atom_id res chain seq x y z
N MET A 1 -3.15 -19.88 4.34
CA MET A 1 -3.03 -18.80 3.34
C MET A 1 -1.64 -18.21 3.48
N ILE A 2 -0.74 -18.42 2.52
CA ILE A 2 0.62 -17.86 2.58
C ILE A 2 0.52 -16.42 2.13
N SER A 3 0.52 -15.47 3.08
CA SER A 3 0.68 -14.05 2.76
C SER A 3 2.11 -13.86 2.26
N LYS A 4 2.29 -13.74 0.94
CA LYS A 4 3.57 -13.37 0.31
C LYS A 4 4.01 -12.05 0.97
N LYS A 5 5.16 -12.04 1.64
CA LYS A 5 5.66 -10.84 2.33
C LYS A 5 6.04 -9.83 1.24
N ILE A 6 5.27 -8.75 1.12
CA ILE A 6 5.61 -7.64 0.24
C ILE A 6 6.67 -6.80 1.00
N PRO A 7 7.91 -6.66 0.48
CA PRO A 7 9.04 -6.14 1.23
C PRO A 7 9.08 -4.60 1.23
N TYR A 8 7.94 -3.93 1.44
CA TYR A 8 7.87 -2.47 1.46
C TYR A 8 7.45 -1.98 2.85
N GLU A 9 8.31 -1.21 3.50
CA GLU A 9 8.10 -0.60 4.80
C GLU A 9 6.86 0.31 4.81
N PHE A 10 6.59 1.03 3.71
CA PHE A 10 5.41 1.89 3.63
C PHE A 10 4.10 1.08 3.73
N ILE A 11 4.06 -0.15 3.19
CA ILE A 11 2.89 -1.03 3.32
C ILE A 11 2.72 -1.47 4.77
N ASP A 12 3.82 -1.76 5.47
CA ASP A 12 3.75 -2.11 6.89
C ASP A 12 3.36 -0.93 7.78
N LYS A 13 3.69 0.32 7.39
CA LYS A 13 3.15 1.54 8.02
C LYS A 13 1.63 1.65 7.79
N LEU A 14 1.17 1.47 6.54
CA LEU A 14 -0.26 1.52 6.21
C LEU A 14 -1.07 0.46 6.99
N LYS A 15 -0.58 -0.77 7.08
CA LYS A 15 -1.25 -1.85 7.85
C LYS A 15 -1.45 -1.55 9.34
N LYS A 16 -0.72 -0.60 9.92
CA LYS A 16 -0.84 -0.20 11.33
C LYS A 16 -1.88 0.89 11.56
N MET A 17 -2.42 1.51 10.51
CA MET A 17 -3.44 2.54 10.61
C MET A 17 -4.79 1.90 10.91
N SER A 18 -5.38 2.25 12.06
CA SER A 18 -6.62 1.61 12.57
C SER A 18 -7.87 1.93 11.75
N PHE A 19 -7.82 2.95 10.89
CA PHE A 19 -8.93 3.35 10.01
C PHE A 19 -8.87 2.70 8.62
N ILE A 20 -7.84 1.89 8.35
CA ILE A 20 -7.75 1.09 7.13
C ILE A 20 -8.32 -0.30 7.43
N ASP A 21 -9.39 -0.65 6.72
CA ASP A 21 -10.02 -1.95 6.84
C ASP A 21 -9.23 -2.99 6.02
N GLU A 22 -8.85 -2.64 4.78
CA GLU A 22 -8.18 -3.56 3.86
C GLU A 22 -7.19 -2.85 2.92
N ILE A 23 -6.15 -3.58 2.49
CA ILE A 23 -5.21 -3.16 1.45
C ILE A 23 -5.09 -4.27 0.42
N TRP A 24 -5.42 -3.96 -0.83
CA TRP A 24 -5.36 -4.87 -1.96
C TRP A 24 -4.22 -4.52 -2.90
N LEU A 25 -3.37 -5.49 -3.20
CA LEU A 25 -2.42 -5.40 -4.31
C LEU A 25 -3.12 -5.78 -5.60
N TYR A 26 -3.06 -4.92 -6.62
CA TYR A 26 -3.54 -5.24 -7.96
C TYR A 26 -2.45 -4.99 -9.00
N GLY A 27 -2.84 -5.02 -10.28
CA GLY A 27 -1.93 -4.71 -11.38
C GLY A 27 -0.90 -5.80 -11.69
N SER A 28 0.27 -5.39 -12.17
CA SER A 28 1.31 -6.30 -12.66
C SER A 28 1.95 -7.13 -11.55
N ARG A 29 2.16 -6.53 -10.37
CA ARG A 29 2.75 -7.19 -9.19
C ARG A 29 1.84 -8.24 -8.58
N ALA A 30 0.52 -8.04 -8.62
CA ALA A 30 -0.45 -9.06 -8.19
C ALA A 30 -0.46 -10.31 -9.10
N ARG A 31 -0.05 -10.16 -10.37
CA ARG A 31 -0.03 -11.24 -11.37
C ARG A 31 1.36 -11.82 -11.60
N ASP A 32 2.35 -11.41 -10.81
CA ASP A 32 3.77 -11.76 -11.01
C ASP A 32 4.30 -11.43 -12.43
N ALA A 33 3.69 -10.45 -13.11
CA ALA A 33 4.04 -10.00 -14.46
C ALA A 33 4.74 -8.62 -14.47
N HIS A 34 5.33 -8.24 -13.33
CA HIS A 34 5.98 -6.96 -13.13
C HIS A 34 7.47 -7.01 -13.46
N GLN A 35 8.03 -5.86 -13.84
CA GLN A 35 9.48 -5.64 -13.91
C GLN A 35 9.96 -4.92 -12.64
N GLU A 36 11.27 -4.85 -12.44
CA GLU A 36 11.87 -4.24 -11.25
C GLU A 36 11.34 -2.81 -10.98
N ARG A 37 11.24 -2.00 -12.04
CA ARG A 37 10.75 -0.61 -12.00
C ARG A 37 9.26 -0.44 -12.27
N SER A 38 8.49 -1.52 -12.33
CA SER A 38 7.04 -1.40 -12.47
C SER A 38 6.43 -0.77 -11.23
N ASP A 39 5.40 0.06 -11.44
CA ASP A 39 4.61 0.65 -10.38
C ASP A 39 4.02 -0.40 -9.43
N ILE A 40 3.61 0.06 -8.25
CA ILE A 40 2.89 -0.74 -7.26
C ILE A 40 1.48 -0.19 -7.16
N ASP A 41 0.53 -0.98 -7.67
CA ASP A 41 -0.88 -0.63 -7.67
C ASP A 41 -1.57 -1.12 -6.38
N LEU A 42 -2.07 -0.19 -5.57
CA LEU A 42 -2.74 -0.49 -4.30
C LEU A 42 -4.14 0.11 -4.23
N ALA A 43 -5.11 -0.67 -3.77
CA ALA A 43 -6.43 -0.18 -3.40
C ALA A 43 -6.57 -0.25 -1.87
N ILE A 44 -6.92 0.87 -1.24
CA ILE A 44 -7.06 0.99 0.20
C ILE A 44 -8.55 1.16 0.51
N ILE A 45 -9.08 0.26 1.34
CA ILE A 45 -10.46 0.31 1.81
C ILE A 45 -10.47 0.94 3.19
N CYS A 46 -10.97 2.18 3.28
CA CYS A 46 -11.02 2.95 4.52
C CYS A 46 -12.30 3.80 4.57
N PRO A 47 -13.50 3.18 4.61
CA PRO A 47 -14.79 3.84 4.43
C PRO A 47 -15.12 4.90 5.50
N LYS A 48 -14.43 4.85 6.65
CA LYS A 48 -14.59 5.79 7.76
C LYS A 48 -13.48 6.83 7.85
N ALA A 49 -12.51 6.81 6.93
CA ALA A 49 -11.40 7.74 6.94
C ALA A 49 -11.89 9.18 6.80
N SER A 50 -11.41 10.03 7.69
CA SER A 50 -11.55 11.48 7.60
C SER A 50 -10.54 12.07 6.60
N LYS A 51 -10.61 13.39 6.39
CA LYS A 51 -9.61 14.09 5.58
C LYS A 51 -8.21 14.03 6.20
N ASP A 52 -8.12 14.07 7.53
CA ASP A 52 -6.84 14.02 8.24
C ASP A 52 -6.22 12.62 8.13
N ASP A 53 -7.04 11.57 8.26
CA ASP A 53 -6.63 10.18 8.01
C ASP A 53 -6.09 9.99 6.58
N TRP A 54 -6.76 10.62 5.59
CA TRP A 54 -6.28 10.59 4.21
C TRP A 54 -4.94 11.31 4.03
N ILE A 55 -4.73 12.43 4.72
CA ILE A 55 -3.44 13.14 4.74
C ILE A 55 -2.34 12.25 5.35
N GLU A 56 -2.65 11.46 6.39
CA GLU A 56 -1.70 10.51 6.96
C GLU A 56 -1.31 9.40 5.98
N ILE A 57 -2.27 8.85 5.23
CA ILE A 57 -1.99 7.92 4.13
C ILE A 57 -1.03 8.54 3.12
N LEU A 58 -1.31 9.77 2.66
CA LEU A 58 -0.49 10.45 1.66
C LEU A 58 0.94 10.70 2.14
N LYS A 59 1.12 11.07 3.42
CA LYS A 59 2.45 11.23 4.01
C LYS A 59 3.26 9.92 3.96
N VAL A 60 2.63 8.79 4.27
CA VAL A 60 3.30 7.49 4.21
C VAL A 60 3.67 7.10 2.77
N ILE A 61 2.82 7.41 1.79
CA ILE A 61 3.09 7.13 0.37
C ILE A 61 4.20 8.02 -0.18
N GLU A 62 4.28 9.28 0.25
CA GLU A 62 5.36 10.19 -0.17
C GLU A 62 6.73 9.72 0.37
N GLU A 63 6.75 9.15 1.58
CA GLU A 63 7.95 8.56 2.21
C GLU A 63 8.23 7.11 1.78
N LYS A 64 7.66 6.64 0.66
CA LYS A 64 7.76 5.24 0.23
C LYS A 64 9.20 4.77 -0.02
N ASP A 65 9.49 3.56 0.43
CA ASP A 65 10.76 2.86 0.22
C ASP A 65 10.80 2.12 -1.13
N THR A 66 10.49 2.83 -2.21
CA THR A 66 10.50 2.28 -3.59
C THR A 66 11.58 2.93 -4.44
N LEU A 67 11.98 2.25 -5.51
CA LEU A 67 12.81 2.86 -6.56
C LEU A 67 12.06 4.05 -7.18
N LEU A 68 12.81 5.11 -7.53
CA LEU A 68 12.33 6.28 -8.27
C LEU A 68 12.08 5.95 -9.75
#